data_AF-A0A524NMK4-F1
#
_entry.id   AF-A0A524NMK4-F1
#
_cell.length_a   1.000
_cell.length_b   1.000
_cell.length_c   1.000
_cell.angle_alpha   90.00
_cell.angle_beta   90.00
_cell.angle_gamma   90.00
#
_symmetry.space_group_name_H-M   'P 1'
#
loop_
_entity.id
_entity.type
_entity.pdbx_description
1 polymer ?
#
loop_
_entity_poly.entity_id
_entity_poly.type
_entity_poly.pdbx_seq_one_letter_code
_entity_poly.pdbx_strand_id
1 'polypeptide(L)' 'MGHTLIHFENPTNAVEKLKRFYENVIGWKIIQADGPIEYWEIQIVPVAPDGMLTKSGVNGGI' A
#
# COMPACT_ATOMS: atom_id res chain seq x y z
N MET A 1 10.06 21.47 0.16
CA MET A 1 10.58 20.62 1.25
C MET A 1 10.67 19.20 0.72
N GLY A 2 11.83 18.56 0.77
CA GLY A 2 11.95 17.15 0.36
C GLY A 2 11.38 16.26 1.45
N HIS A 3 10.47 15.35 1.10
CA HIS A 3 10.01 14.31 2.02
C HIS A 3 11.00 13.13 1.95
N THR A 4 11.51 12.68 3.09
CA THR A 4 12.33 11.47 3.16
C THR A 4 11.43 10.26 3.00
N LEU A 5 11.57 9.55 1.87
CA LEU A 5 10.94 8.26 1.66
C LEU A 5 11.74 7.18 2.38
N ILE A 6 11.08 6.37 3.19
CA ILE A 6 11.69 5.19 3.83
C ILE A 6 10.99 3.97 3.25
N HIS A 7 11.75 3.16 2.52
CA HIS A 7 11.33 1.82 2.14
C HIS A 7 11.78 0.86 3.25
N PHE A 8 10.85 0.06 3.75
CA PHE A 8 11.12 -1.01 4.69
C PHE A 8 10.34 -2.25 4.27
N GLU A 9 10.85 -3.41 4.65
CA GLU A 9 10.15 -4.69 4.49
C GLU A 9 9.67 -5.17 5.86
N ASN A 10 8.48 -5.76 5.90
CA ASN A 10 7.92 -6.34 7.12
C ASN A 10 7.55 -7.80 6.87
N PRO A 11 8.39 -8.77 7.25
CA PRO A 11 8.08 -10.18 7.05
C PRO A 11 6.86 -10.57 7.90
N THR A 12 5.84 -11.11 7.25
CA THR A 12 4.61 -11.53 7.92
C THR A 12 4.07 -12.80 7.30
N ASN A 13 3.43 -13.62 8.13
CA ASN A 13 2.62 -14.77 7.71
C ASN A 13 1.13 -14.51 7.93
N ALA A 14 0.74 -13.28 8.30
CA ALA A 14 -0.63 -12.89 8.62
C ALA A 14 -0.92 -11.49 8.04
N VAL A 15 -0.96 -11.40 6.70
CA VAL A 15 -1.11 -10.15 5.95
C VAL A 15 -2.38 -9.38 6.36
N GLU A 16 -3.47 -10.08 6.67
CA GLU A 16 -4.76 -9.49 7.04
C GLU A 16 -4.71 -8.79 8.40
N LYS A 17 -3.91 -9.30 9.34
CA LYS A 17 -3.69 -8.63 10.63
C LYS A 17 -2.91 -7.33 10.42
N LEU A 18 -1.87 -7.39 9.58
CA LEU A 18 -1.04 -6.24 9.25
C LEU A 18 -1.84 -5.17 8.50
N LYS A 19 -2.64 -5.60 7.52
CA LYS A 19 -3.61 -4.78 6.79
C LYS A 19 -4.52 -4.02 7.74
N ARG A 20 -5.22 -4.74 8.64
CA ARG A 20 -6.12 -4.11 9.62
C ARG A 20 -5.39 -3.12 10.53
N PHE A 21 -4.16 -3.44 10.94
CA PHE A 21 -3.38 -2.52 11.76
C PHE A 21 -3.07 -1.21 11.03
N TYR A 22 -2.51 -1.26 9.82
CA TYR A 22 -2.16 -0.06 9.07
C TYR A 22 -3.37 0.73 8.58
N GLU A 23 -4.46 0.06 8.22
CA GLU A 23 -5.76 0.69 7.91
C GLU A 23 -6.29 1.47 9.12
N ASN A 24 -6.19 0.92 10.33
CA ASN A 24 -6.74 1.55 11.53
C ASN A 24 -5.83 2.62 12.13
N VAL A 25 -4.51 2.44 12.10
CA VAL A 25 -3.55 3.32 12.78
C VAL A 25 -3.12 4.47 11.88
N ILE A 26 -2.86 4.20 10.60
CA ILE A 26 -2.27 5.16 9.66
C ILE A 26 -3.26 5.57 8.56
N GLY A 27 -4.37 4.84 8.41
CA GLY A 27 -5.38 5.13 7.37
C GLY A 27 -4.93 4.75 5.96
N TRP A 28 -3.94 3.85 5.84
CA TRP A 28 -3.52 3.35 4.53
C TRP A 28 -4.61 2.48 3.93
N LYS A 29 -4.82 2.59 2.61
CA LYS A 29 -5.72 1.68 1.90
C LYS A 29 -4.89 0.51 1.38
N ILE A 30 -5.23 -0.70 1.79
CA ILE A 30 -4.52 -1.92 1.35
C ILE A 30 -5.54 -2.81 0.65
N ILE A 31 -5.29 -3.17 -0.61
CA ILE A 31 -6.21 -3.96 -1.42
C ILE A 31 -5.50 -5.16 -2.00
N GLN A 32 -6.16 -6.32 -1.98
CA GLN A 32 -5.67 -7.47 -2.72
C GLN A 32 -5.92 -7.20 -4.21
N ALA A 33 -4.87 -7.25 -5.02
CA ALA A 33 -4.98 -7.06 -6.45
C ALA A 33 -5.52 -8.33 -7.11
N ASP A 34 -6.37 -8.15 -8.11
CA ASP A 34 -6.80 -9.25 -8.96
C ASP A 34 -5.63 -9.68 -9.84
N GLY A 35 -5.18 -10.92 -9.69
CA GLY A 35 -4.03 -11.41 -10.45
C GLY A 35 -3.76 -12.91 -10.26
N PRO A 36 -2.89 -13.49 -11.09
CA PRO A 36 -2.52 -14.90 -11.01
C PRO A 36 -1.61 -15.21 -9.81
N ILE A 37 -1.07 -14.18 -9.16
CA ILE A 37 -0.26 -14.25 -7.95
C ILE A 37 -0.93 -13.42 -6.87
N GLU A 38 -0.80 -13.85 -5.62
CA GLU A 38 -1.23 -13.04 -4.49
C GLU A 38 -0.33 -11.79 -4.41
N TYR A 39 -0.96 -10.63 -4.50
CA TYR A 39 -0.30 -9.34 -4.37
C TYR A 39 -1.22 -8.37 -3.64
N TRP A 40 -0.70 -7.68 -2.63
CA TRP A 40 -1.45 -6.68 -1.90
C TRP A 40 -0.89 -5.29 -2.19
N GLU A 41 -1.68 -4.44 -2.82
CA GLU A 41 -1.30 -3.06 -3.11
C GLU A 41 -1.54 -2.18 -1.87
N ILE A 42 -0.52 -1.41 -1.47
CA ILE A 42 -0.61 -0.37 -0.45
C ILE A 42 -0.75 0.99 -1.14
N GLN A 43 -1.95 1.57 -1.07
CA GLN A 43 -2.26 2.90 -1.58
C GLN A 43 -2.14 3.95 -0.47
N ILE A 44 -1.06 4.72 -0.50
CA ILE A 44 -0.86 5.88 0.39
C ILE A 44 -1.16 7.21 -0.31
N VAL A 45 -1.25 7.19 -1.65
CA VAL A 45 -1.80 8.29 -2.46
C VAL A 45 -2.91 7.77 -3.39
N PRO A 46 -3.91 8.60 -3.75
CA PRO A 46 -5.04 8.13 -4.54
C PRO A 46 -4.63 7.76 -5.97
N VAL A 47 -5.21 6.67 -6.45
CA VAL A 47 -4.98 6.11 -7.79
C VAL A 47 -6.23 6.35 -8.64
N ALA A 48 -6.03 6.81 -9.87
CA ALA A 48 -7.09 6.98 -10.87
C ALA A 48 -7.54 5.61 -11.43
N PRO A 49 -8.69 5.54 -12.13
CA PRO A 49 -9.19 4.28 -12.70
C PRO A 49 -8.23 3.60 -13.70
N ASP A 50 -7.30 4.36 -14.28
CA ASP A 50 -6.26 3.87 -15.20
C ASP A 50 -5.00 3.35 -14.48
N GLY A 51 -4.99 3.34 -13.14
CA GLY A 51 -3.86 2.89 -12.33
C GLY A 51 -2.80 3.97 -12.07
N MET A 52 -2.97 5.20 -12.57
CA MET A 52 -1.99 6.28 -12.36
C MET A 52 -2.22 7.02 -11.04
N LEU A 53 -1.12 7.46 -10.41
CA LEU A 53 -1.21 8.29 -9.21
C LEU A 53 -1.78 9.67 -9.55
N THR A 54 -2.74 10.15 -8.77
CA THR A 54 -3.37 11.46 -8.98
C THR A 54 -2.59 12.63 -8.35
N LYS A 55 -1.57 12.32 -7.53
CA LYS A 55 -0.65 13.28 -6.93
C LYS A 55 0.72 12.65 -6.71
N SER A 56 1.75 13.47 -6.50
CA SER A 56 3.10 13.00 -6.18
C SER A 56 3.09 12.13 -4.92
N GLY A 57 3.73 10.95 -5.01
CA GLY A 57 3.83 9.97 -3.95
C GLY A 57 4.34 8.63 -4.47
N VAL A 58 4.39 7.62 -3.61
CA VAL A 58 4.84 6.26 -3.94
C VAL A 58 3.91 5.28 -3.24
N ASN A 59 3.25 4.38 -3.99
CA ASN A 59 2.51 3.26 -3.42
C ASN A 59 3.44 2.06 -3.20
N GLY A 60 3.01 1.11 -2.36
CA GLY A 60 3.80 -0.06 -1.98
C GLY A 60 3.13 -1.38 -2.35
N GLY A 61 3.80 -2.48 -2.00
CA GLY A 61 3.30 -3.84 -2.15
C GLY A 61 3.66 -4.69 -0.93
N ILE A 62 2.85 -5.72 -0.67
CA ILE A 62 3.15 -6.83 0.24
C ILE A 62 3.08 -8.13 -0.58
#